data_AF-A0A8H4UN44-F1
#
_entry.id   AF-A0A8H4UN44-F1
#
_cell.length_a   1.000
_cell.length_b   1.000
_cell.length_c   1.000
_cell.angle_alpha   90.00
_cell.angle_beta   90.00
_cell.angle_gamma   90.00
#
_symmetry.space_group_name_H-M   'P 1'
#
loop_
_entity.id
_entity.type
_entity.pdbx_description
1 polymer ?
#
loop_
_entity_poly.entity_id
_entity_poly.type
_entity_poly.pdbx_seq_one_letter_code
_entity_poly.pdbx_strand_id
1 'polypeptide(L)'
;MAEPIASVPPPWTLKGDVYTFAFWTQVRDGVLPAVAYSPLEAQSDYASSGTPLGGLGMLQVIRYRDSPVGPYDEMLVAPGSFGYEREDAGARRVRRKSPRITRIYVSQRDTCYNGRKTDNILDWNVPKHLARFSWTDNPDGSTTVHVYPHDTWSPSPSE
;
A
#
# COMPACT_ATOMS: atom_id res chain seq x y z
N MET A 1 -4.47 9.69 -26.34
CA MET A 1 -5.13 8.63 -25.53
C MET A 1 -4.05 7.97 -24.69
N ALA A 2 -4.30 7.70 -23.40
CA ALA A 2 -3.32 6.98 -22.59
C ALA A 2 -3.16 5.55 -23.14
N GLU A 3 -1.94 5.03 -23.13
CA GLU A 3 -1.67 3.66 -23.55
C GLU A 3 -2.40 2.66 -22.62
N PRO A 4 -2.92 1.54 -23.15
CA PRO A 4 -3.53 0.50 -22.32
C PRO A 4 -2.53 -0.04 -21.31
N ILE A 5 -2.96 -0.23 -20.06
CA ILE A 5 -2.12 -0.84 -19.03
C ILE A 5 -2.00 -2.34 -19.30
N ALA A 6 -0.78 -2.83 -19.43
CA ALA A 6 -0.51 -4.25 -19.58
C ALA A 6 -0.77 -5.02 -18.26
N SER A 7 -1.40 -6.18 -18.39
CA SER A 7 -1.62 -7.15 -17.32
C SER A 7 -0.34 -7.96 -17.09
N VAL A 8 0.15 -7.99 -15.85
CA VAL A 8 1.41 -8.62 -15.45
C VAL A 8 1.17 -9.47 -14.20
N PRO A 9 0.93 -10.77 -14.33
CA PRO A 9 0.51 -11.64 -13.21
C PRO A 9 1.64 -11.93 -12.20
N PRO A 10 1.30 -12.38 -10.97
CA PRO A 10 2.25 -12.91 -10.01
C PRO A 10 2.98 -14.17 -10.51
N PRO A 11 4.13 -14.52 -9.90
CA PRO A 11 4.83 -13.80 -8.84
C PRO A 11 5.72 -12.67 -9.37
N TRP A 12 5.83 -11.57 -8.62
CA TRP A 12 6.75 -10.48 -8.94
C TRP A 12 8.04 -10.63 -8.16
N THR A 13 9.18 -10.53 -8.85
CA THR A 13 10.49 -10.34 -8.23
C THR A 13 10.79 -8.84 -8.20
N LEU A 14 11.09 -8.31 -7.02
CA LEU A 14 11.27 -6.89 -6.78
C LEU A 14 12.67 -6.62 -6.22
N LYS A 15 13.31 -5.54 -6.69
CA LYS A 15 14.55 -5.02 -6.11
C LYS A 15 14.37 -3.56 -5.74
N GLY A 16 14.67 -3.19 -4.51
CA GLY A 16 14.50 -1.83 -4.05
C GLY A 16 15.08 -1.58 -2.68
N ASP A 17 15.05 -0.32 -2.28
CA ASP A 17 15.48 0.13 -0.96
C ASP A 17 14.24 0.36 -0.10
N VAL A 18 14.23 -0.20 1.11
CA VAL A 18 13.06 -0.24 2.01
C VAL A 18 13.35 0.54 3.28
N TYR A 19 12.63 1.63 3.49
CA TYR A 19 12.68 2.44 4.70
C TYR A 19 11.47 2.08 5.56
N THR A 20 11.69 1.38 6.68
CA THR A 20 10.61 0.92 7.57
C THR A 20 10.58 1.69 8.87
N PHE A 21 9.43 2.23 9.21
CA PHE A 21 9.14 2.92 10.46
C PHE A 21 8.12 2.09 11.22
N ALA A 22 8.60 1.38 12.24
CA ALA A 22 7.74 0.62 13.14
C ALA A 22 7.04 1.57 14.12
N PHE A 23 5.76 1.32 14.38
CA PHE A 23 5.01 2.03 15.41
C PHE A 23 4.04 1.09 16.10
N TRP A 24 3.52 1.49 17.25
CA TRP A 24 2.52 0.73 17.99
C TRP A 24 1.15 1.38 17.85
N THR A 25 0.14 0.59 17.54
CA THR A 25 -1.25 1.05 17.45
C THR A 25 -2.09 0.43 18.54
N GLN A 26 -2.73 1.30 19.31
CA GLN A 26 -3.79 0.94 20.24
C GLN A 26 -5.12 1.03 19.51
N VAL A 27 -5.90 -0.04 19.54
CA VAL A 27 -7.27 -0.05 19.02
C VAL A 27 -8.22 0.04 20.20
N ARG A 28 -9.14 1.00 20.15
CA ARG A 28 -10.23 1.16 21.12
C ARG A 28 -11.53 0.79 20.42
N ASP A 29 -12.35 -0.03 21.08
CA ASP A 29 -13.67 -0.44 20.60
C ASP A 29 -13.68 -1.08 19.20
N GLY A 30 -12.57 -1.67 18.78
CA GLY A 30 -12.45 -2.28 17.45
C GLY A 30 -12.45 -1.26 16.30
N VAL A 31 -12.09 -0.01 16.57
CA VAL A 31 -12.08 1.07 15.56
C VAL A 31 -10.67 1.66 15.42
N LEU A 32 -10.24 1.82 14.17
CA LEU A 32 -9.04 2.58 13.81
C LEU A 32 -9.38 4.06 13.58
N PRO A 33 -8.44 4.99 13.80
CA PRO A 33 -8.67 6.39 13.49
C PRO A 33 -8.95 6.56 11.98
N ALA A 34 -9.79 7.53 11.61
CA ALA A 34 -10.22 7.77 10.22
C ALA A 34 -9.02 7.92 9.24
N VAL A 35 -7.91 8.50 9.71
CA VAL A 35 -6.68 8.67 8.93
C VAL A 35 -6.02 7.35 8.49
N ALA A 36 -6.37 6.23 9.12
CA ALA A 36 -5.83 4.91 8.80
C ALA A 36 -6.20 4.46 7.38
N TYR A 37 -7.34 4.92 6.86
CA TYR A 37 -7.81 4.59 5.51
C TYR A 37 -7.71 5.81 4.58
N SER A 38 -7.56 5.57 3.28
CA SER A 38 -7.80 6.65 2.31
C SER A 38 -9.30 6.98 2.27
N PRO A 39 -9.72 8.20 1.90
CA PRO A 39 -11.13 8.56 1.83
C PRO A 39 -11.96 7.62 0.94
N LEU A 40 -11.38 7.11 -0.16
CA LEU A 40 -12.05 6.18 -1.06
C LEU A 40 -12.27 4.80 -0.40
N GLU A 41 -11.25 4.27 0.29
CA GLU A 41 -11.34 2.94 0.91
C GLU A 41 -12.08 2.95 2.25
N ALA A 42 -12.13 4.10 2.93
CA ALA A 42 -12.91 4.29 4.16
C ALA A 42 -14.42 4.07 3.95
N GLN A 43 -14.90 4.23 2.72
CA GLN A 43 -16.32 4.10 2.34
C GLN A 43 -16.63 2.75 1.66
N SER A 44 -15.65 1.87 1.51
CA SER A 44 -15.81 0.57 0.85
C SER A 44 -15.82 -0.58 1.87
N ASP A 45 -16.19 -1.78 1.42
CA ASP A 45 -16.09 -3.01 2.22
C ASP A 45 -14.64 -3.35 2.62
N TYR A 46 -13.66 -2.66 2.04
CA TYR A 46 -12.28 -2.73 2.48
C TYR A 46 -12.14 -2.30 3.94
N ALA A 47 -12.76 -1.19 4.36
CA ALA A 47 -12.62 -0.68 5.73
C ALA A 47 -13.43 -1.49 6.76
N SER A 48 -14.49 -2.20 6.34
CA SER A 48 -15.36 -2.98 7.22
C SER A 48 -14.96 -4.45 7.36
N SER A 49 -13.97 -4.93 6.58
CA SER A 49 -13.53 -6.32 6.62
C SER A 49 -12.52 -6.60 7.75
N GLY A 50 -12.75 -7.69 8.49
CA GLY A 50 -11.89 -8.11 9.60
C GLY A 50 -11.98 -7.18 10.82
N THR A 51 -11.47 -7.65 11.96
CA THR A 51 -11.49 -6.88 13.21
C THR A 51 -10.11 -6.29 13.47
N PRO A 52 -9.94 -4.96 13.53
CA PRO A 52 -8.65 -4.38 13.85
C PRO A 52 -8.26 -4.74 15.29
N LEU A 53 -7.06 -5.28 15.47
CA LEU A 53 -6.51 -5.68 16.77
C LEU A 53 -5.38 -4.75 17.22
N GLY A 54 -4.83 -3.93 16.30
CA GLY A 54 -3.70 -3.06 16.56
C GLY A 54 -2.40 -3.84 16.75
N GLY A 55 -1.57 -3.38 17.68
CA GLY A 55 -0.26 -3.94 17.96
C GLY A 55 0.85 -3.29 17.12
N LEU A 56 1.87 -4.08 16.78
CA LEU A 56 2.98 -3.61 15.95
C LEU A 56 2.49 -3.33 14.52
N GLY A 57 2.57 -2.06 14.13
CA GLY A 57 2.32 -1.56 12.79
C GLY A 57 3.60 -1.07 12.12
N MET A 58 3.46 -0.71 10.84
CA MET A 58 4.56 -0.21 10.02
C MET A 58 4.09 0.84 9.02
N LEU A 59 4.91 1.86 8.85
CA LEU A 59 4.92 2.70 7.66
C LEU A 59 6.17 2.29 6.88
N GLN A 60 6.02 2.06 5.58
CA GLN A 60 7.17 1.83 4.71
C GLN A 60 7.17 2.85 3.59
N VAL A 61 8.35 3.33 3.25
CA VAL A 61 8.64 4.01 1.99
C VAL A 61 9.63 3.14 1.23
N ILE A 62 9.32 2.81 -0.01
CA ILE A 62 10.07 1.84 -0.81
C ILE A 62 10.38 2.47 -2.16
N ARG A 63 11.64 2.38 -2.57
CA ARG A 63 12.09 2.77 -3.91
C ARG A 63 12.46 1.51 -4.69
N TYR A 64 11.52 0.97 -5.45
CA TYR A 64 11.77 -0.18 -6.32
C TYR A 64 12.56 0.26 -7.55
N ARG A 65 13.79 -0.24 -7.66
CA ARG A 65 14.70 -0.03 -8.78
C ARG A 65 14.46 -1.03 -9.92
N ASP A 66 13.82 -2.17 -9.62
CA ASP A 66 13.47 -3.20 -10.60
C ASP A 66 12.14 -3.87 -10.23
N SER A 67 11.24 -4.00 -11.21
CA SER A 67 9.99 -4.73 -11.11
C SER A 67 9.48 -5.12 -12.51
N PRO A 68 8.55 -6.10 -12.62
CA PRO A 68 7.93 -6.48 -13.89
C PRO A 68 7.17 -5.35 -14.62
N VAL A 69 6.84 -4.26 -13.91
CA VAL A 69 6.16 -3.08 -14.45
C VAL A 69 7.09 -1.84 -14.43
N GLY A 70 8.41 -2.04 -14.40
CA GLY A 70 9.39 -0.96 -14.31
C GLY A 70 9.59 -0.40 -12.88
N PRO A 71 10.55 0.50 -12.68
CA PRO A 71 10.85 1.09 -11.36
C PRO A 71 9.69 1.95 -10.85
N TYR A 72 9.43 1.92 -9.55
CA TYR A 72 8.42 2.75 -8.90
C TYR A 72 8.67 2.95 -7.43
N ASP A 73 7.99 3.93 -6.86
CA ASP A 73 8.03 4.24 -5.45
C ASP A 73 6.71 3.81 -4.81
N GLU A 74 6.77 3.38 -3.56
CA GLU A 74 5.62 2.95 -2.79
C GLU A 74 5.70 3.53 -1.37
N MET A 75 4.58 4.02 -0.86
CA MET A 75 4.41 4.31 0.55
C MET A 75 3.20 3.54 1.06
N LEU A 76 3.37 2.69 2.06
CA LEU A 76 2.28 1.95 2.67
C LEU A 76 2.20 2.20 4.18
N VAL A 77 0.99 2.05 4.70
CA VAL A 77 0.69 2.05 6.13
C VAL A 77 -0.06 0.77 6.44
N ALA A 78 0.51 -0.05 7.31
CA ALA A 78 -0.15 -1.18 7.94
C ALA A 78 -0.24 -0.89 9.45
N PRO A 79 -1.39 -0.43 9.97
CA PRO A 79 -1.52 0.04 11.35
C PRO A 79 -1.50 -1.09 12.38
N GLY A 80 -1.30 -2.33 11.98
CA GLY A 80 -1.21 -3.47 12.87
C GLY A 80 -1.96 -4.67 12.34
N SER A 81 -2.25 -5.60 13.24
CA SER A 81 -2.91 -6.85 12.91
C SER A 81 -4.42 -6.71 12.83
N PHE A 82 -5.02 -7.44 11.90
CA PHE A 82 -6.46 -7.65 11.79
C PHE A 82 -6.78 -9.11 12.06
N GLY A 83 -7.79 -9.34 12.90
CA GLY A 83 -8.35 -10.65 13.16
C GLY A 83 -9.30 -11.08 12.04
N TYR A 84 -9.22 -12.34 11.65
CA TYR A 84 -10.14 -12.97 10.71
C TYR A 84 -10.38 -14.43 11.08
N GLU A 85 -11.49 -14.98 10.59
CA GLU A 85 -11.80 -16.40 10.73
C GLU A 85 -11.55 -17.11 9.40
N ARG A 86 -10.94 -18.28 9.46
CA ARG A 86 -10.72 -19.16 8.30
C ARG A 86 -11.11 -20.58 8.70
N GLU A 87 -11.63 -21.33 7.74
CA GLU A 87 -11.82 -22.77 7.90
C GLU A 87 -10.48 -23.50 7.70
N ASP A 88 -10.10 -24.37 8.65
CA ASP A 88 -8.94 -25.23 8.47
C ASP A 88 -9.27 -26.48 7.64
N ALA A 89 -8.25 -27.31 7.37
CA ALA A 89 -8.41 -28.53 6.57
C ALA A 89 -9.44 -29.54 7.16
N GLY A 90 -9.83 -29.37 8.43
CA GLY A 90 -10.81 -30.20 9.12
C GLY A 90 -12.19 -29.56 9.26
N ALA A 91 -12.51 -28.54 8.45
CA ALA A 91 -13.75 -27.78 8.50
C ALA A 91 -13.99 -27.01 9.81
N ARG A 92 -12.94 -26.78 10.63
CA ARG A 92 -13.06 -26.03 11.88
C ARG A 92 -12.82 -24.54 11.63
N ARG A 93 -13.74 -23.69 12.08
CA ARG A 93 -13.52 -22.25 12.11
C ARG A 93 -12.42 -21.92 13.11
N VAL A 94 -11.34 -21.32 12.62
CA VAL A 94 -10.21 -20.90 13.44
C VAL A 94 -9.94 -19.41 13.28
N ARG A 95 -9.71 -18.75 14.41
CA ARG A 95 -9.29 -17.34 14.43
C ARG A 95 -7.81 -17.24 14.07
N ARG A 96 -7.48 -16.25 13.24
CA ARG A 96 -6.14 -15.89 12.79
C ARG A 96 -5.98 -14.38 12.87
N LYS A 97 -4.73 -13.92 12.80
CA LYS A 97 -4.41 -12.50 12.68
C LYS A 97 -3.24 -12.29 11.75
N SER A 98 -3.28 -11.22 10.97
CA SER A 98 -2.20 -10.81 10.07
C SER A 98 -2.11 -9.29 10.01
N PRO A 99 -0.93 -8.69 9.80
CA PRO A 99 -0.81 -7.30 9.44
C PRO A 99 -1.65 -7.00 8.19
N ARG A 100 -2.28 -5.82 8.15
CA ARG A 100 -3.06 -5.38 7.00
C ARG A 100 -2.65 -3.99 6.59
N ILE A 101 -2.39 -3.80 5.29
CA ILE A 101 -2.19 -2.48 4.69
C ILE A 101 -3.55 -1.77 4.68
N THR A 102 -3.69 -0.61 5.31
CA THR A 102 -4.94 0.17 5.24
C THR A 102 -4.84 1.35 4.29
N ARG A 103 -3.60 1.71 3.92
CA ARG A 103 -3.31 2.81 3.02
C ARG A 103 -2.05 2.51 2.22
N ILE A 104 -2.08 2.77 0.92
CA ILE A 104 -0.93 2.57 0.05
C ILE A 104 -0.94 3.53 -1.14
N TYR A 105 0.21 4.09 -1.44
CA TYR A 105 0.46 5.06 -2.49
C TYR A 105 1.61 4.60 -3.37
N VAL A 106 1.52 4.84 -4.67
CA VAL A 106 2.54 4.44 -5.65
C VAL A 106 2.77 5.52 -6.71
N SER A 107 3.98 5.59 -7.27
CA SER A 107 4.34 6.60 -8.27
C SER A 107 3.89 6.31 -9.70
N GLN A 108 3.40 5.11 -10.01
CA GLN A 108 3.03 4.72 -11.37
C GLN A 108 1.66 4.02 -11.51
N ARG A 109 1.05 4.13 -12.68
CA ARG A 109 -0.31 3.62 -12.97
C ARG A 109 -0.34 2.10 -13.11
N ASP A 110 0.70 1.50 -13.67
CA ASP A 110 0.74 0.06 -13.96
C ASP A 110 0.72 -0.78 -12.68
N THR A 111 1.48 -0.38 -11.66
CA THR A 111 1.46 -1.05 -10.34
C THR A 111 0.15 -0.83 -9.60
N CYS A 112 -0.53 0.30 -9.82
CA CYS A 112 -1.87 0.60 -9.30
C CYS A 112 -2.91 -0.39 -9.83
N TYR A 113 -2.90 -0.62 -11.15
CA TYR A 113 -3.82 -1.54 -11.82
C TYR A 113 -3.51 -2.99 -11.44
N ASN A 114 -2.27 -3.43 -11.68
CA ASN A 114 -1.84 -4.80 -11.45
C ASN A 114 -1.93 -5.21 -9.97
N GLY A 115 -1.81 -4.25 -9.03
CA GLY A 115 -1.99 -4.53 -7.59
C GLY A 115 -3.44 -4.83 -7.17
N ARG A 116 -4.44 -4.45 -7.97
CA ARG A 116 -5.86 -4.74 -7.73
C ARG A 116 -6.38 -5.88 -8.60
N LYS A 117 -6.06 -5.89 -9.89
CA LYS A 117 -6.54 -6.87 -10.88
C LYS A 117 -5.47 -7.20 -11.91
N THR A 118 -5.39 -8.47 -12.27
CA THR A 118 -4.94 -8.92 -13.60
C THR A 118 -6.02 -9.84 -14.18
N ASP A 119 -5.99 -10.11 -15.48
CA ASP A 119 -7.09 -10.71 -16.28
C ASP A 119 -8.03 -11.69 -15.55
N ASN A 120 -9.22 -11.19 -15.18
CA ASN A 120 -10.29 -11.94 -14.50
C ASN A 120 -9.94 -12.57 -13.13
N ILE A 121 -8.83 -12.20 -12.51
CA ILE A 121 -8.42 -12.67 -11.18
C ILE A 121 -8.00 -11.47 -10.31
N LEU A 122 -8.52 -11.43 -9.06
CA LEU A 122 -8.02 -10.52 -8.04
C LEU A 122 -6.72 -11.12 -7.48
N ASP A 123 -5.56 -10.66 -7.94
CA ASP A 123 -4.28 -11.25 -7.52
C ASP A 123 -3.92 -10.89 -6.08
N TRP A 124 -3.89 -9.59 -5.77
CA TRP A 124 -3.46 -9.11 -4.46
C TRP A 124 -4.52 -8.31 -3.71
N ASN A 125 -5.52 -7.76 -4.43
CA ASN A 125 -6.58 -6.93 -3.86
C ASN A 125 -6.03 -5.78 -2.97
N VAL A 126 -4.92 -5.16 -3.41
CA VAL A 126 -4.24 -4.09 -2.66
C VAL A 126 -4.71 -2.72 -3.16
N PRO A 127 -5.24 -1.85 -2.29
CA PRO A 127 -5.88 -0.63 -2.72
C PRO A 127 -4.91 0.54 -2.99
N LYS A 128 -4.02 0.40 -3.97
CA LYS A 128 -3.01 1.42 -4.33
C LYS A 128 -3.62 2.73 -4.85
N HIS A 129 -3.15 3.87 -4.38
CA HIS A 129 -3.49 5.18 -4.93
C HIS A 129 -2.28 5.80 -5.59
N LEU A 130 -2.47 6.67 -6.58
CA LEU A 130 -1.35 7.40 -7.14
C LEU A 130 -0.89 8.50 -6.19
N ALA A 131 0.42 8.73 -6.14
CA ALA A 131 1.07 9.86 -5.48
C ALA A 131 2.36 10.21 -6.23
N ARG A 132 2.87 11.44 -6.04
CA ARG A 132 4.19 11.83 -6.56
C ARG A 132 5.23 11.67 -5.47
N PHE A 133 6.37 11.09 -5.82
CA PHE A 133 7.52 10.96 -4.94
C PHE A 133 8.66 11.81 -5.49
N SER A 134 9.30 12.61 -4.65
CA SER A 134 10.48 13.40 -5.00
C SER A 134 11.61 13.04 -4.03
N TRP A 135 12.69 12.49 -4.57
CA TRP A 135 13.84 12.03 -3.82
C TRP A 135 15.00 13.01 -3.97
N THR A 136 15.71 13.27 -2.89
CA THR A 136 16.93 14.08 -2.90
C THR A 136 17.98 13.38 -2.05
N ASP A 137 19.09 13.01 -2.67
CA ASP A 137 20.27 12.51 -1.96
C ASP A 137 21.11 13.72 -1.54
N ASN A 138 21.29 13.89 -0.25
CA ASN A 138 21.91 15.08 0.33
C ASN A 138 23.44 14.90 0.44
N PRO A 139 24.23 15.99 0.47
CA PRO A 139 25.69 15.92 0.59
C PRO A 139 26.21 15.24 1.86
N ASP A 140 25.40 15.16 2.92
CA ASP A 140 25.72 14.48 4.18
C ASP A 140 25.45 12.96 4.15
N GLY A 141 25.02 12.43 3.00
CA GLY A 141 24.70 11.02 2.81
C GLY A 141 23.30 10.63 3.26
N SER A 142 22.49 11.57 3.75
CA SER A 142 21.07 11.34 4.03
C SER A 142 20.24 11.38 2.73
N THR A 143 19.06 10.76 2.75
CA THR A 143 18.09 10.84 1.65
C THR A 143 16.79 11.46 2.16
N THR A 144 16.30 12.47 1.46
CA THR A 144 15.01 13.10 1.71
C THR A 144 14.00 12.59 0.69
N VAL A 145 12.79 12.26 1.15
CA VAL A 145 11.65 11.93 0.28
C VAL A 145 10.45 12.81 0.60
N HIS A 146 9.87 13.41 -0.43
CA HIS A 146 8.60 14.11 -0.34
C HIS A 146 7.52 13.33 -1.09
N VAL A 147 6.38 13.09 -0.43
CA VAL A 147 5.22 12.42 -1.01
C VAL A 147 4.08 13.41 -1.14
N TYR A 148 3.60 13.62 -2.37
CA TYR A 148 2.54 14.58 -2.68
C TYR A 148 1.29 13.85 -3.17
N PRO A 149 0.08 14.36 -2.85
CA PRO A 149 -1.15 13.89 -3.51
C PRO A 149 -1.04 14.04 -5.03
N HIS A 150 -1.55 13.06 -5.78
CA HIS A 150 -1.45 13.06 -7.25
C HIS A 150 -2.33 14.14 -7.90
N ASP A 151 -3.37 14.61 -7.23
CA ASP A 151 -4.39 15.53 -7.73
C ASP A 151 -4.14 17.02 -7.39
N THR A 152 -3.19 17.32 -6.48
CA THR A 152 -2.90 18.70 -6.07
C THR A 152 -1.67 19.30 -6.76
N TRP A 153 -1.04 18.58 -7.68
CA TRP A 153 0.14 19.07 -8.39
C TRP A 153 -0.22 19.59 -9.78
N SER A 154 -0.09 20.90 -9.97
CA SER A 154 0.10 21.49 -11.29
C SER A 154 1.60 21.64 -11.53
N PRO A 155 2.16 21.21 -12.67
CA PRO A 155 3.50 21.61 -13.04
C PRO A 155 3.57 23.13 -13.01
N SER A 156 4.54 23.71 -12.30
CA SER A 156 4.91 25.09 -12.58
C SER A 156 5.33 25.14 -14.06
N PRO A 157 4.87 26.12 -14.86
CA PRO A 157 5.34 26.29 -16.22
C PRO A 157 6.77 26.83 -16.21
N SER A 158 7.75 25.99 -15.85
CA SER A 158 9.20 26.14 -16.02
C SER A 158 9.96 25.17 -15.10
N GLU A 159 10.12 23.93 -15.54
CA GLU A 159 11.28 23.07 -15.24
C GLU A 159 11.72 22.40 -16.54
#